data_AF-A0A7V8YJP3-F1
#
_entry.id   AF-A0A7V8YJP3-F1
#
_cell.length_a   1.000
_cell.length_b   1.000
_cell.length_c   1.000
_cell.angle_alpha   90.00
_cell.angle_beta   90.00
_cell.angle_gamma   90.00
#
_symmetry.space_group_name_H-M   'P 1'
#
loop_
_entity.id
_entity.type
_entity.pdbx_description
1 polymer ?
#
loop_
_entity_poly.entity_id
_entity_poly.type
_entity_poly.pdbx_seq_one_letter_code
_entity_poly.pdbx_strand_id
1 'polypeptide(L)'
;LHQLWRRIVFSVLISNTDDHLRNHGFLHARRDVWRLAPAFDLNPNPVAGPKYLSTAIDDSDDTASVLAALAVAGFFRLSHTQAAMILGQVSVAVSQWRAVAGRHQLSSAEIAAMEPAFAALAEVTDA
;
A
#
# COMPACT_ATOMS: atom_id res chain seq x y z
N LEU A 1 -0.18 -13.84 6.77
CA LEU A 1 0.49 -12.64 7.33
C LEU A 1 1.24 -11.85 6.27
N HIS A 2 2.11 -12.45 5.46
CA HIS A 2 2.84 -11.72 4.39
C HIS A 2 1.94 -10.92 3.42
N GLN A 3 0.76 -11.45 3.07
CA GLN A 3 -0.20 -10.73 2.24
C GLN A 3 -0.82 -9.50 2.94
N LEU A 4 -0.92 -9.50 4.27
CA LEU A 4 -1.39 -8.34 5.02
C LEU A 4 -0.32 -7.25 5.01
N TRP A 5 0.94 -7.62 5.28
CA TRP A 5 2.06 -6.69 5.21
C TRP A 5 2.23 -6.09 3.80
N ARG A 6 2.08 -6.91 2.75
CA ARG A 6 2.07 -6.42 1.37
C ARG A 6 0.99 -5.35 1.12
N ARG A 7 -0.19 -5.47 1.76
CA ARG A 7 -1.26 -4.47 1.65
C ARG A 7 -0.91 -3.18 2.37
N ILE A 8 -0.29 -3.26 3.54
CA ILE A 8 0.23 -2.07 4.25
C ILE A 8 1.18 -1.31 3.33
N VAL A 9 2.18 -2.01 2.75
CA VAL A 9 3.13 -1.40 1.82
C VAL A 9 2.43 -0.80 0.59
N PHE A 10 1.46 -1.50 0.01
CA PHE A 10 0.69 -0.97 -1.11
C PHE A 10 -0.07 0.30 -0.71
N SER A 11 -0.82 0.27 0.39
CA SER A 11 -1.58 1.40 0.93
C SER A 11 -0.69 2.61 1.19
N VAL A 12 0.52 2.42 1.75
CA VAL A 12 1.53 3.48 1.91
C VAL A 12 1.93 4.06 0.55
N LEU A 13 2.36 3.22 -0.39
CA LEU A 13 2.91 3.68 -1.67
C LEU A 13 1.91 4.36 -2.60
N ILE A 14 0.61 4.15 -2.39
CA ILE A 14 -0.46 4.84 -3.13
C ILE A 14 -1.18 5.89 -2.28
N SER A 15 -0.75 6.16 -1.05
CA SER A 15 -1.48 7.03 -0.11
C SER A 15 -2.95 6.63 0.06
N ASN A 16 -3.26 5.35 0.22
CA ASN A 16 -4.61 4.87 0.52
C ASN A 16 -4.96 5.16 1.98
N THR A 17 -5.34 6.40 2.26
CA THR A 17 -5.54 6.89 3.64
C THR A 17 -6.77 6.31 4.33
N ASP A 18 -7.69 5.66 3.60
CA ASP A 18 -8.93 5.10 4.13
C ASP A 18 -8.94 3.56 4.22
N ASP A 19 -7.78 2.94 4.45
CA ASP A 19 -7.65 1.48 4.62
C ASP A 19 -8.07 1.04 6.04
N HIS A 20 -9.35 1.18 6.36
CA HIS A 20 -9.90 0.78 7.66
C HIS A 20 -10.20 -0.73 7.71
N LEU A 21 -10.34 -1.31 8.90
CA LEU A 21 -10.52 -2.77 9.07
C LEU A 21 -11.70 -3.39 8.29
N ARG A 22 -12.72 -2.60 7.92
CA ARG A 22 -13.84 -3.07 7.07
C ARG A 22 -13.42 -3.31 5.61
N ASN A 23 -12.28 -2.77 5.18
CA ASN A 23 -11.67 -2.97 3.85
C ASN A 23 -10.79 -4.23 3.80
N HIS A 24 -10.84 -5.04 4.85
CA HIS A 24 -10.20 -6.35 4.90
C HIS A 24 -11.24 -7.46 5.05
N GLY A 25 -11.57 -8.07 3.91
CA GLY A 25 -12.48 -9.21 3.87
C GLY A 25 -11.78 -10.56 3.96
N PHE A 26 -12.50 -11.54 4.51
CA PHE A 26 -12.16 -12.96 4.41
C PHE A 26 -13.28 -13.69 3.68
N LEU A 27 -12.90 -14.56 2.75
CA LEU A 27 -13.83 -15.44 2.06
C LEU A 27 -13.87 -16.78 2.78
N HIS A 28 -15.08 -17.23 3.09
CA HIS A 28 -15.30 -18.60 3.55
C HIS A 28 -15.08 -19.57 2.37
N ALA A 29 -14.04 -20.39 2.47
CA ALA A 29 -13.81 -21.50 1.58
C ALA A 29 -14.51 -22.76 2.11
N ARG A 30 -14.39 -23.88 1.40
CA ARG A 30 -14.97 -25.15 1.84
C ARG A 30 -14.29 -25.65 3.12
N ARG A 31 -15.01 -26.42 3.94
CA ARG A 31 -14.51 -27.13 5.13
C ARG A 31 -13.93 -26.19 6.21
N ASP A 32 -14.66 -25.13 6.54
CA ASP A 32 -14.33 -24.17 7.63
C ASP A 32 -13.00 -23.43 7.46
N VAL A 33 -12.46 -23.40 6.23
CA VAL A 33 -11.25 -22.67 5.91
C VAL A 33 -11.60 -21.25 5.49
N TRP A 34 -10.97 -20.26 6.11
CA TRP A 34 -11.05 -18.87 5.68
C TRP A 34 -9.78 -18.49 4.92
N ARG A 35 -9.94 -17.73 3.84
CA ARG A 35 -8.82 -17.12 3.12
C ARG A 35 -9.04 -15.63 3.01
N LEU A 36 -7.96 -14.86 2.98
CA LEU A 36 -8.05 -13.44 2.71
C LEU A 36 -8.75 -13.22 1.36
N ALA A 37 -9.76 -12.35 1.31
CA ALA A 37 -10.39 -11.93 0.06
C ALA A 37 -9.36 -11.21 -0.82
N PRO A 38 -9.57 -11.09 -2.15
CA PRO A 38 -8.82 -10.12 -2.95
C PRO A 38 -8.83 -8.74 -2.31
N ALA A 39 -7.81 -7.91 -2.55
CA ALA A 39 -7.85 -6.52 -2.10
C ALA A 39 -8.94 -5.76 -2.86
N PHE A 40 -9.65 -4.88 -2.18
CA PHE A 40 -10.72 -4.04 -2.73
C PHE A 40 -10.68 -2.68 -2.06
N ASP A 41 -11.39 -1.71 -2.63
CA ASP A 41 -11.47 -0.34 -2.12
C ASP A 41 -10.09 0.33 -1.93
N LEU A 42 -9.26 0.21 -2.96
CA LEU A 42 -7.93 0.82 -3.01
C LEU A 42 -8.05 2.16 -3.74
N ASN A 43 -7.95 3.27 -3.01
CA ASN A 43 -8.19 4.59 -3.57
C ASN A 43 -7.05 5.56 -3.22
N PRO A 44 -6.15 5.88 -4.18
CA PRO A 44 -5.05 6.79 -3.92
C PRO A 44 -5.56 8.20 -3.54
N ASN A 45 -5.06 8.78 -2.45
CA ASN A 45 -5.43 10.12 -2.01
C ASN A 45 -4.51 11.18 -2.65
N PRO A 46 -5.00 12.05 -3.57
CA PRO A 46 -4.18 13.04 -4.26
C PRO A 46 -3.94 14.34 -3.49
N VAL A 47 -4.51 14.52 -2.28
CA VAL A 47 -4.34 15.76 -1.50
C VAL A 47 -2.88 15.96 -1.13
N ALA A 48 -2.25 17.06 -1.53
CA ALA A 48 -0.83 17.30 -1.25
C ALA A 48 -0.54 17.39 0.27
N GLY A 49 0.70 17.05 0.65
CA GLY A 49 1.18 17.11 2.03
C GLY A 49 1.30 15.74 2.70
N PRO A 50 1.58 15.73 4.02
CA PRO A 50 1.72 14.51 4.80
C PRO A 50 0.48 13.60 4.72
N LYS A 51 0.70 12.30 4.85
CA LYS A 51 -0.32 11.26 4.70
C LYS A 51 -0.44 10.46 5.98
N TYR A 52 -1.67 10.20 6.39
CA TYR A 52 -2.00 9.43 7.58
C TYR A 52 -3.04 8.36 7.21
N LEU A 53 -2.83 7.14 7.67
CA LEU A 53 -3.69 5.99 7.43
C LEU A 53 -4.79 5.93 8.49
N SER A 54 -5.99 5.48 8.11
CA SER A 54 -7.09 5.26 9.06
C SER A 54 -6.84 4.09 10.01
N THR A 55 -5.90 3.20 9.68
CA THR A 55 -5.39 2.14 10.54
C THR A 55 -3.88 2.35 10.74
N ALA A 56 -3.44 2.55 11.97
CA ALA A 56 -2.03 2.72 12.31
C ALA A 56 -1.19 1.49 11.89
N ILE A 57 0.06 1.74 11.47
CA ILE A 57 1.00 0.71 11.04
C ILE A 57 1.58 -0.03 12.24
N ASP A 58 1.84 0.73 13.32
CA ASP A 58 2.17 0.22 14.65
C ASP A 58 1.10 0.62 15.69
N ASP A 59 1.42 0.56 16.98
CA ASP A 59 0.48 0.87 18.07
C ASP A 59 0.02 2.34 18.11
N SER A 60 0.75 3.26 17.46
CA SER A 60 0.48 4.71 17.55
C SER A 60 0.82 5.55 16.30
N ASP A 61 1.64 5.04 15.38
CA ASP A 61 2.06 5.74 14.18
C ASP A 61 1.13 5.40 13.01
N ASP A 62 0.33 6.39 12.62
CA ASP A 62 -0.54 6.36 11.46
C ASP A 62 0.10 6.99 10.23
N THR A 63 1.34 7.46 10.29
CA THR A 63 2.04 8.04 9.14
C THR A 63 2.16 7.00 8.03
N ALA A 64 1.77 7.36 6.81
CA ALA A 64 1.98 6.48 5.66
C ALA A 64 3.47 6.49 5.26
N SER A 65 4.28 5.70 5.95
CA SER A 65 5.75 5.70 5.88
C SER A 65 6.30 4.33 5.51
N VAL A 66 7.24 4.31 4.55
CA VAL A 66 7.94 3.07 4.16
C VAL A 66 8.78 2.55 5.33
N LEU A 67 9.41 3.44 6.08
CA LEU A 67 10.23 3.08 7.25
C LEU A 67 9.38 2.46 8.36
N ALA A 68 8.21 3.03 8.66
CA ALA A 68 7.29 2.47 9.65
C ALA A 68 6.82 1.06 9.22
N ALA A 69 6.48 0.87 7.95
CA ALA A 69 6.10 -0.44 7.42
C ALA A 69 7.23 -1.47 7.53
N LEU A 70 8.48 -1.08 7.26
CA LEU A 70 9.65 -1.96 7.43
C LEU A 70 9.90 -2.33 8.90
N ALA A 71 9.72 -1.40 9.83
CA ALA A 71 9.92 -1.61 11.26
C ALA A 71 9.00 -2.70 11.82
N VAL A 72 7.76 -2.79 11.34
CA VAL A 72 6.77 -3.78 11.80
C VAL A 72 6.80 -5.11 11.05
N ALA A 73 7.66 -5.26 10.03
CA ALA A 73 7.68 -6.46 9.17
C ALA A 73 7.88 -7.77 9.97
N GLY A 74 8.62 -7.70 11.08
CA GLY A 74 8.82 -8.82 12.00
C GLY A 74 7.52 -9.39 12.58
N PHE A 75 6.52 -8.55 12.90
CA PHE A 75 5.20 -9.00 13.39
C PHE A 75 4.46 -9.86 12.36
N PHE A 76 4.75 -9.64 11.08
CA PHE A 76 4.18 -10.42 9.97
C PHE A 76 4.99 -11.66 9.61
N ARG A 77 6.01 -11.99 10.42
CA ARG A 77 6.93 -13.12 10.22
C ARG A 77 7.73 -13.00 8.93
N LEU A 78 8.20 -11.80 8.62
CA LEU A 78 9.12 -11.52 7.53
C LEU A 78 10.51 -11.26 8.10
N SER A 79 11.52 -11.88 7.50
CA SER A 79 12.90 -11.42 7.62
C SER A 79 13.07 -10.09 6.88
N HIS A 80 14.12 -9.33 7.22
CA HIS A 80 14.45 -8.09 6.53
C HIS A 80 14.59 -8.29 5.01
N THR A 81 15.25 -9.37 4.57
CA THR A 81 15.39 -9.69 3.14
C THR A 81 14.04 -9.98 2.46
N GLN A 82 13.12 -10.68 3.12
CA GLN A 82 11.78 -10.93 2.58
C GLN A 82 10.95 -9.64 2.51
N ALA A 83 11.05 -8.79 3.53
CA ALA A 83 10.39 -7.48 3.55
C ALA A 83 10.89 -6.59 2.41
N ALA A 84 12.22 -6.45 2.26
CA ALA A 84 12.84 -5.69 1.17
C ALA A 84 12.44 -6.24 -0.21
N MET A 85 12.40 -7.56 -0.38
CA MET A 85 11.95 -8.18 -1.63
C MET A 85 10.49 -7.83 -1.96
N ILE A 86 9.59 -7.91 -0.99
CA ILE A 86 8.17 -7.57 -1.19
C ILE A 86 8.02 -6.06 -1.45
N LEU A 87 8.73 -5.20 -0.71
CA LEU A 87 8.74 -3.76 -0.93
C LEU A 87 9.17 -3.43 -2.37
N GLY A 88 10.27 -4.03 -2.85
CA GLY A 88 10.74 -3.85 -4.22
C GLY A 88 9.70 -4.30 -5.25
N GLN A 89 9.05 -5.45 -5.05
CA GLN A 89 7.98 -5.93 -5.95
C GLN A 89 6.81 -4.95 -6.03
N VAL A 90 6.36 -4.43 -4.88
CA VAL A 90 5.23 -3.50 -4.82
C VAL A 90 5.63 -2.15 -5.42
N SER A 91 6.81 -1.63 -5.11
CA SER A 91 7.34 -0.39 -5.67
C SER A 91 7.43 -0.45 -7.20
N VAL A 92 7.98 -1.54 -7.76
CA VAL A 92 8.02 -1.74 -9.22
C VAL A 92 6.61 -1.72 -9.80
N ALA A 93 5.63 -2.39 -9.19
CA ALA A 93 4.25 -2.39 -9.67
C ALA A 93 3.61 -0.99 -9.59
N VAL A 94 3.77 -0.30 -8.47
CA VAL A 94 3.17 1.03 -8.24
C VAL A 94 3.83 2.09 -9.13
N SER A 95 5.15 2.02 -9.39
CA SER A 95 5.86 2.97 -10.27
C SER A 95 5.28 3.06 -11.70
N GLN A 96 4.57 2.02 -12.14
CA GLN A 96 3.92 1.97 -13.45
C GLN A 96 2.60 2.74 -13.52
N TRP A 97 2.13 3.34 -12.42
CA TRP A 97 0.79 3.93 -12.33
C TRP A 97 0.48 4.95 -13.45
N ARG A 98 1.45 5.78 -13.86
CA ARG A 98 1.27 6.75 -14.96
C ARG A 98 1.04 6.04 -16.31
N ALA A 99 1.80 4.99 -16.57
CA ALA A 99 1.64 4.19 -17.78
C ALA A 99 0.29 3.43 -17.78
N VAL A 100 -0.12 2.90 -16.62
CA VAL A 100 -1.44 2.29 -16.43
C VAL A 100 -2.54 3.32 -16.70
N ALA A 101 -2.47 4.50 -16.09
CA ALA A 101 -3.44 5.58 -16.28
C ALA A 101 -3.54 6.02 -17.76
N GLY A 102 -2.40 6.19 -18.44
CA GLY A 102 -2.37 6.53 -19.86
C GLY A 102 -3.02 5.46 -20.75
N ARG A 103 -2.83 4.16 -20.45
CA ARG A 103 -3.53 3.07 -21.15
C ARG A 103 -5.05 3.10 -20.95
N HIS A 104 -5.51 3.66 -19.83
CA HIS A 104 -6.92 3.89 -19.55
C HIS A 104 -7.44 5.26 -20.04
N GLN A 105 -6.66 5.95 -20.88
CA GLN A 105 -7.08 7.19 -21.57
C GLN A 105 -7.34 8.38 -20.63
N LEU A 106 -6.74 8.36 -19.43
CA LEU A 106 -6.70 9.55 -18.57
C LEU A 106 -5.83 10.63 -19.21
N SER A 107 -6.29 11.87 -19.15
CA SER A 107 -5.57 13.03 -19.66
C SER A 107 -4.29 13.29 -18.86
N SER A 108 -3.32 13.98 -19.47
CA SER A 108 -2.11 14.39 -18.76
C SER A 108 -2.40 15.25 -17.53
N ALA A 109 -3.48 16.04 -17.54
CA ALA A 109 -3.91 16.85 -16.40
C ALA A 109 -4.44 15.99 -15.25
N GLU A 110 -5.28 14.98 -15.53
CA GLU A 110 -5.77 14.04 -14.52
C GLU A 110 -4.64 13.20 -13.93
N ILE A 111 -3.70 12.75 -14.77
CA ILE A 111 -2.51 12.02 -14.32
C ILE A 111 -1.65 12.90 -13.42
N ALA A 112 -1.39 14.15 -13.81
CA ALA A 112 -0.60 15.09 -12.99
C ALA A 112 -1.28 15.38 -11.64
N ALA A 113 -2.61 15.52 -11.62
CA ALA A 113 -3.37 15.75 -10.40
C ALA A 113 -3.22 14.62 -9.36
N MET A 114 -2.94 13.39 -9.81
CA MET A 114 -2.75 12.22 -8.93
C MET A 114 -1.33 12.10 -8.36
N GLU A 115 -0.36 12.88 -8.86
CA GLU A 115 1.05 12.78 -8.46
C GLU A 115 1.30 12.77 -6.94
N PRO A 116 0.65 13.64 -6.13
CA PRO A 116 0.88 13.64 -4.69
C PRO A 116 0.47 12.35 -3.97
N ALA A 117 -0.38 11.52 -4.58
CA ALA A 117 -0.76 10.22 -4.00
C ALA A 117 0.40 9.20 -4.04
N PHE A 118 1.38 9.39 -4.92
CA PHE A 118 2.46 8.43 -5.15
C PHE A 118 3.83 8.93 -4.65
N ALA A 119 3.85 9.99 -3.84
CA ALA A 119 5.07 10.61 -3.33
C ALA A 119 5.96 9.64 -2.53
N ALA A 120 5.35 8.70 -1.79
CA ALA A 120 6.05 7.68 -1.00
C ALA A 120 6.91 6.73 -1.84
N LEU A 121 6.76 6.68 -3.17
CA LEU A 121 7.71 5.97 -4.05
C LEU A 121 9.14 6.50 -3.92
N ALA A 122 9.32 7.78 -3.62
CA ALA A 122 10.64 8.38 -3.40
C ALA A 122 11.31 7.87 -2.11
N GLU A 123 10.54 7.47 -1.10
CA GLU A 123 11.10 6.90 0.14
C GLU A 123 11.73 5.53 -0.09
N VAL A 124 11.30 4.80 -1.13
CA VAL A 124 11.82 3.46 -1.44
C VAL A 124 13.24 3.51 -1.98
N THR A 125 13.64 4.60 -2.64
CA THR A 125 15.03 4.75 -3.11
C THR A 125 16.01 5.05 -1.98
N ASP A 126 15.50 5.50 -0.84
CA ASP A 126 16.28 5.92 0.33
C ASP A 126 16.31 4.86 1.45
N ALA A 127 15.53 3.76 1.31
CA ALA A 127 15.34 2.69 2.29
C ALA A 127 16.13 1.43 1.95
#